data_AF-A0A3P7MFE5-F1
#
_entry.id   AF-A0A3P7MFE5-F1
#
_cell.length_a   1.000
_cell.length_b   1.000
_cell.length_c   1.000
_cell.angle_alpha   90.00
_cell.angle_beta   90.00
_cell.angle_gamma   90.00
#
_symmetry.space_group_name_H-M   'P 1'
#
loop_
_entity.id
_entity.type
_entity.pdbx_description
1 polymer ?
#
loop_
_entity_poly.entity_id
_entity_poly.type
_entity_poly.pdbx_seq_one_letter_code
_entity_poly.pdbx_strand_id
1 'polypeptide(L)'
;MQLYLLLLIFPLAVARVDPDYGSKFDTDVLMRALGVPICIRKCVDPLMMQVASIWDLRNIVQKAKPLCQGHSMAMQCLQRNPSCDVHQIFKTAASAIEKMCGERAPLFEKMRPCLEKHADGAVQTCDAKCKGRSTVNAFLNHPVVVRAAKSGGDLIGVAGQVGSLCRVGGAACRVAVSRESHFARLYTEEIDKYVKRQ
;
A
#
# COMPACT_ATOMS: atom_id res chain seq x y z
N MET A 1 -11.11 59.08 16.21
CA MET A 1 -10.01 58.15 15.87
C MET A 1 -10.16 56.87 16.69
N GLN A 2 -11.09 55.98 16.32
CA GLN A 2 -11.42 54.79 17.12
C GLN A 2 -11.96 53.64 16.26
N LEU A 3 -11.54 53.58 14.98
CA LEU A 3 -12.03 52.60 14.01
C LEU A 3 -10.90 51.76 13.36
N TYR A 4 -9.66 51.89 13.83
CA TYR A 4 -8.51 51.19 13.24
C TYR A 4 -8.06 49.94 14.01
N LEU A 5 -8.57 49.70 15.23
CA LEU A 5 -8.10 48.58 16.07
C LEU A 5 -8.82 47.25 15.83
N LEU A 6 -9.98 47.24 15.15
CA LEU A 6 -10.78 46.02 14.92
C LEU A 6 -10.40 45.24 13.65
N LEU A 7 -9.53 45.81 12.78
CA LEU A 7 -9.07 45.15 11.56
C LEU A 7 -7.84 44.26 11.75
N LEU A 8 -7.26 44.18 12.96
CA LEU A 8 -6.09 43.35 13.26
C LEU A 8 -6.42 41.98 13.88
N ILE A 9 -7.70 41.64 14.08
CA ILE A 9 -8.13 40.38 14.72
C ILE A 9 -8.80 39.39 13.73
N PHE A 10 -8.91 39.76 12.45
CA PHE A 10 -9.45 38.89 11.39
C PHE A 10 -8.46 38.85 10.21
N PRO A 11 -7.39 38.03 10.31
CA PRO A 11 -7.45 36.72 9.66
C PRO A 11 -6.63 35.66 10.42
N LEU A 12 -7.21 35.07 11.48
CA LEU A 12 -6.75 33.76 12.00
C LEU A 12 -7.78 32.65 11.74
N ALA A 13 -8.83 32.96 10.99
CA ALA A 13 -9.72 31.99 10.41
C ALA A 13 -9.35 31.80 8.94
N VAL A 14 -9.06 30.56 8.57
CA VAL A 14 -8.84 30.06 7.20
C VAL A 14 -7.43 30.24 6.62
N ALA A 15 -6.49 29.46 7.17
CA ALA A 15 -5.56 28.69 6.35
C ALA A 15 -5.09 27.45 7.12
N ARG A 16 -6.02 26.58 7.54
CA ARG A 16 -5.71 25.15 7.44
C ARG A 16 -5.76 24.83 5.95
N VAL A 17 -4.67 25.13 5.25
CA VAL A 17 -4.30 24.30 4.12
C VAL A 17 -3.91 22.99 4.78
N ASP A 18 -4.88 22.11 5.01
CA ASP A 18 -4.55 20.69 4.99
C ASP A 18 -3.94 20.51 3.60
N PRO A 19 -2.62 20.25 3.47
CA PRO A 19 -2.12 19.89 2.16
C PRO A 19 -2.91 18.63 1.82
N ASP A 20 -3.71 18.73 0.77
CA ASP A 20 -4.28 17.58 0.09
C ASP A 20 -3.10 16.72 -0.39
N TYR A 21 -2.56 15.93 0.54
CA TYR A 21 -1.72 14.77 0.31
C TYR A 21 -2.62 13.62 -0.17
N GLY A 22 -3.65 13.92 -0.97
CA GLY A 22 -4.25 13.04 -1.96
C GLY A 22 -3.26 12.69 -3.07
N SER A 23 -2.01 12.38 -2.69
CA SER A 23 -1.01 11.75 -3.53
C SER A 23 -1.51 10.36 -3.90
N LYS A 24 -2.25 10.33 -5.01
CA LYS A 24 -2.71 9.14 -5.71
C LYS A 24 -1.50 8.24 -5.95
N PHE A 25 -1.58 6.99 -5.53
CA PHE A 25 -0.56 6.00 -5.84
C PHE A 25 -0.51 5.80 -7.37
N ASP A 26 0.56 6.31 -7.99
CA ASP A 26 0.74 6.21 -9.44
C ASP A 26 1.38 4.86 -9.80
N THR A 27 0.51 3.90 -10.06
CA THR A 27 0.88 2.55 -10.48
C THR A 27 1.60 2.54 -11.82
N ASP A 28 1.31 3.49 -12.71
CA ASP A 28 1.94 3.55 -14.04
C ASP A 28 3.40 3.98 -13.93
N VAL A 29 3.69 5.02 -13.14
CA VAL A 29 5.07 5.44 -12.84
C VAL A 29 5.87 4.30 -12.21
N LEU A 30 5.30 3.61 -11.21
CA LEU A 30 5.96 2.48 -10.55
C LEU A 30 6.32 1.37 -11.55
N MET A 31 5.33 0.90 -12.32
CA MET A 31 5.51 -0.23 -13.23
C MET A 31 6.48 0.10 -14.37
N ARG A 32 6.44 1.33 -14.91
CA ARG A 32 7.40 1.76 -15.93
C ARG A 32 8.79 1.96 -15.37
N ALA A 33 8.94 2.54 -14.19
CA ALA A 33 10.25 2.75 -13.58
C ALA A 33 10.99 1.44 -13.31
N LEU A 34 10.24 0.41 -12.89
CA LEU A 34 10.75 -0.96 -12.71
C LEU A 34 11.03 -1.69 -14.02
N GLY A 35 10.72 -1.10 -15.18
CA GLY A 35 10.92 -1.72 -16.49
C GLY A 35 9.98 -2.89 -16.75
N VAL A 36 8.78 -2.88 -16.14
CA VAL A 36 7.83 -3.98 -16.34
C VAL A 36 7.37 -4.01 -17.80
N PRO A 37 7.59 -5.12 -18.52
CA PRO A 37 7.27 -5.19 -19.94
C PRO A 37 5.76 -5.12 -20.18
N ILE A 38 5.37 -4.56 -21.33
CA ILE A 38 3.96 -4.31 -21.69
C ILE A 38 3.10 -5.58 -21.59
N CYS A 39 3.65 -6.74 -21.94
CA CYS A 39 2.89 -7.98 -21.87
C CYS A 39 2.46 -8.35 -20.44
N ILE A 40 3.28 -8.00 -19.43
CA ILE A 40 2.97 -8.22 -18.02
C ILE A 40 1.99 -7.17 -17.52
N ARG A 41 2.16 -5.93 -17.95
CA ARG A 41 1.26 -4.83 -17.59
C ARG A 41 -0.19 -5.13 -17.95
N LYS A 42 -0.44 -5.71 -19.13
CA LYS A 42 -1.80 -6.16 -19.51
C LYS A 42 -2.43 -7.13 -18.51
N CYS A 43 -1.64 -8.00 -17.89
CA CYS A 43 -2.12 -8.94 -16.88
C CYS A 43 -2.26 -8.32 -15.49
N VAL A 44 -1.36 -7.41 -15.12
CA VAL A 44 -1.18 -6.95 -13.74
C VAL A 44 -1.85 -5.60 -13.46
N ASP A 45 -2.08 -4.76 -14.48
CA ASP A 45 -2.72 -3.45 -14.32
C ASP A 45 -4.08 -3.51 -13.59
N PRO A 46 -4.98 -4.51 -13.86
CA PRO A 46 -6.21 -4.67 -13.09
C PRO A 46 -5.97 -4.89 -11.59
N LEU A 47 -4.97 -5.70 -11.23
CA LEU A 47 -4.58 -5.89 -9.82
C LEU A 47 -4.02 -4.59 -9.24
N MET A 48 -3.18 -3.87 -9.97
CA MET A 48 -2.58 -2.62 -9.49
C MET A 48 -3.63 -1.53 -9.24
N MET A 49 -4.71 -1.48 -10.01
CA MET A 49 -5.84 -0.61 -9.72
C MET A 49 -6.51 -0.94 -8.38
N GLN A 50 -6.62 -2.23 -8.03
CA GLN A 50 -7.13 -2.64 -6.72
C GLN A 50 -6.17 -2.26 -5.59
N VAL A 51 -4.86 -2.42 -5.80
CA VAL A 51 -3.83 -1.96 -4.86
C VAL A 51 -3.93 -0.44 -4.65
N ALA A 52 -4.08 0.34 -5.73
CA ALA A 52 -4.26 1.78 -5.66
C ALA A 52 -5.55 2.17 -4.91
N SER A 53 -6.62 1.38 -5.03
CA SER A 53 -7.85 1.64 -4.29
C SER A 53 -7.67 1.54 -2.78
N ILE A 54 -6.76 0.70 -2.29
CA ILE A 54 -6.49 0.50 -0.84
C ILE A 54 -5.62 1.64 -0.27
N TRP A 55 -5.04 2.48 -1.12
CA TRP A 55 -4.13 3.55 -0.75
C TRP A 55 -4.73 4.65 0.16
N ASP A 56 -6.05 4.83 0.11
CA ASP A 56 -6.77 5.75 0.98
C ASP A 56 -6.85 5.27 2.44
N LEU A 57 -6.46 4.01 2.71
CA LEU A 57 -6.53 3.35 4.00
C LEU A 57 -7.96 3.31 4.59
N ARG A 58 -8.96 3.20 3.72
CA ARG A 58 -10.38 3.12 4.08
C ARG A 58 -11.04 1.91 3.45
N ASN A 59 -11.98 1.32 4.18
CA ASN A 59 -12.72 0.13 3.84
C ASN A 59 -11.81 -1.00 3.34
N ILE A 60 -10.63 -1.18 3.95
CA ILE A 60 -9.61 -2.10 3.43
C ILE A 60 -10.13 -3.53 3.33
N VAL A 61 -10.94 -3.93 4.32
CA VAL A 61 -11.52 -5.27 4.39
C VAL A 61 -12.51 -5.51 3.25
N GLN A 62 -13.31 -4.51 2.89
CA GLN A 62 -14.23 -4.58 1.76
C GLN A 62 -13.48 -4.64 0.42
N LYS A 63 -12.32 -3.98 0.35
CA LYS A 63 -11.42 -3.99 -0.82
C LYS A 63 -10.59 -5.28 -0.95
N ALA A 64 -10.55 -6.13 0.07
CA ALA A 64 -9.79 -7.38 0.02
C ALA A 64 -10.33 -8.37 -1.03
N LYS A 65 -11.67 -8.49 -1.15
CA LYS A 65 -12.28 -9.39 -2.14
C LYS A 65 -11.92 -9.04 -3.60
N PRO A 66 -12.10 -7.79 -4.07
CA PRO A 66 -11.70 -7.44 -5.43
C PRO A 66 -10.18 -7.51 -5.63
N LEU A 67 -9.37 -7.25 -4.58
CA LEU A 67 -7.92 -7.47 -4.63
C LEU A 67 -7.58 -8.95 -4.90
N CYS A 68 -8.22 -9.88 -4.19
CA CYS A 68 -8.01 -11.31 -4.37
C CYS A 68 -8.45 -11.80 -5.76
N GLN A 69 -9.55 -11.26 -6.28
CA GLN A 69 -10.00 -11.55 -7.64
C GLN A 69 -8.97 -11.05 -8.68
N GLY A 70 -8.50 -9.81 -8.52
CA GLY A 70 -7.46 -9.24 -9.38
C GLY A 70 -6.17 -10.05 -9.37
N HIS A 71 -5.77 -10.57 -8.22
CA HIS A 71 -4.59 -11.44 -8.08
C HIS A 71 -4.77 -12.76 -8.85
N SER A 72 -5.92 -13.42 -8.67
CA SER A 72 -6.22 -14.67 -9.39
C SER A 72 -6.23 -14.45 -10.90
N MET A 73 -6.87 -13.37 -11.37
CA MET A 73 -6.92 -13.01 -12.79
C MET A 73 -5.53 -12.73 -13.37
N ALA A 74 -4.69 -11.98 -12.63
CA ALA A 74 -3.32 -11.70 -13.04
C ALA A 74 -2.51 -13.00 -13.18
N MET A 75 -2.60 -13.90 -12.19
CA MET A 75 -1.91 -15.20 -12.24
C MET A 75 -2.35 -16.05 -13.43
N GLN A 76 -3.65 -16.15 -13.69
CA GLN A 76 -4.18 -16.89 -14.84
C GLN A 76 -3.74 -16.26 -16.17
N CYS A 77 -3.75 -14.93 -16.28
CA CYS A 77 -3.29 -14.23 -17.47
C CYS A 77 -1.82 -14.49 -17.74
N LEU A 78 -0.97 -14.42 -16.71
CA LEU A 78 0.45 -14.73 -16.84
C LEU A 78 0.65 -16.18 -17.28
N GLN A 79 -0.05 -17.15 -16.66
CA GLN A 79 0.08 -18.58 -17.00
C GLN A 79 -0.25 -18.88 -18.47
N ARG A 80 -1.20 -18.13 -19.06
CA ARG A 80 -1.57 -18.26 -20.48
C ARG A 80 -0.57 -17.61 -21.44
N ASN A 81 0.35 -16.79 -20.94
CA ASN A 81 1.35 -16.07 -21.74
C ASN A 81 2.78 -16.45 -21.29
N PRO A 82 3.22 -17.70 -21.52
CA PRO A 82 4.52 -18.19 -21.03
C PRO A 82 5.72 -17.49 -21.68
N SER A 83 5.52 -16.82 -22.82
CA SER A 83 6.53 -15.97 -23.46
C SER A 83 6.91 -14.73 -22.65
N CYS A 84 6.17 -14.44 -21.57
CA CYS A 84 6.47 -13.39 -20.61
C CYS A 84 6.89 -13.98 -19.27
N ASP A 85 8.07 -14.58 -19.24
CA ASP A 85 8.62 -15.30 -18.08
C ASP A 85 9.12 -14.35 -16.97
N VAL A 86 8.18 -13.74 -16.26
CA VAL A 86 8.44 -13.10 -14.96
C VAL A 86 7.52 -13.65 -13.87
N HIS A 87 6.97 -14.86 -14.09
CA HIS A 87 6.06 -15.52 -13.15
C HIS A 87 6.63 -15.57 -11.75
N GLN A 88 7.91 -15.90 -11.61
CA GLN A 88 8.56 -15.99 -10.30
C GLN A 88 8.70 -14.63 -9.62
N ILE A 89 9.01 -13.57 -10.38
CA ILE A 89 9.14 -12.20 -9.86
C ILE A 89 7.76 -11.70 -9.41
N PHE A 90 6.74 -11.87 -10.24
CA PHE A 90 5.38 -11.47 -9.89
C PHE A 90 4.85 -12.25 -8.69
N LYS A 91 5.05 -13.58 -8.67
CA LYS A 91 4.66 -14.42 -7.53
C LYS A 91 5.33 -13.97 -6.23
N THR A 92 6.62 -13.66 -6.28
CA THR A 92 7.35 -13.15 -5.11
C THR A 92 6.79 -11.80 -4.66
N ALA A 93 6.59 -10.86 -5.58
CA ALA A 93 6.06 -9.53 -5.30
C ALA A 93 4.62 -9.57 -4.75
N ALA A 94 3.80 -10.50 -5.24
CA ALA A 94 2.41 -10.68 -4.83
C ALA A 94 2.21 -11.69 -3.69
N SER A 95 3.27 -12.28 -3.14
CA SER A 95 3.20 -13.37 -2.16
C SER A 95 2.39 -13.04 -0.90
N ALA A 96 2.38 -11.78 -0.47
CA ALA A 96 1.54 -11.34 0.65
C ALA A 96 0.03 -11.42 0.31
N ILE A 97 -0.33 -11.03 -0.92
CA ILE A 97 -1.70 -11.14 -1.43
C ILE A 97 -2.05 -12.61 -1.64
N GLU A 98 -1.14 -13.42 -2.20
CA GLU A 98 -1.32 -14.86 -2.37
C GLU A 98 -1.62 -15.55 -1.02
N LYS A 99 -0.84 -15.27 0.03
CA LYS A 99 -1.09 -15.83 1.37
C LYS A 99 -2.40 -15.38 1.98
N MET A 100 -2.76 -14.10 1.82
CA MET A 100 -4.01 -13.56 2.34
C MET A 100 -5.23 -14.19 1.64
N CYS A 101 -5.17 -14.32 0.32
CA CYS A 101 -6.27 -14.79 -0.52
C CYS A 101 -6.34 -16.32 -0.66
N GLY A 102 -5.26 -17.04 -0.32
CA GLY A 102 -5.18 -18.50 -0.32
C GLY A 102 -5.18 -19.06 1.09
N GLU A 103 -3.98 -19.35 1.62
CA GLU A 103 -3.76 -20.01 2.90
C GLU A 103 -4.56 -19.42 4.07
N ARG A 104 -4.67 -18.08 4.12
CA ARG A 104 -5.31 -17.35 5.23
C ARG A 104 -6.72 -16.88 4.92
N ALA A 105 -7.29 -17.23 3.77
CA ALA A 105 -8.64 -16.81 3.41
C ALA A 105 -9.71 -17.26 4.43
N PRO A 106 -9.71 -18.51 4.92
CA PRO A 106 -10.72 -18.93 5.92
C PRO A 106 -10.64 -18.13 7.21
N LEU A 107 -9.41 -17.81 7.64
CA LEU A 107 -9.18 -16.99 8.82
C LEU A 107 -9.62 -15.54 8.60
N PHE A 108 -9.33 -14.98 7.43
CA PHE A 108 -9.75 -13.63 7.06
C PHE A 108 -11.28 -13.50 7.07
N GLU A 109 -12.00 -14.48 6.51
CA GLU A 109 -13.47 -14.50 6.53
C GLU A 109 -14.01 -14.62 7.96
N LYS A 110 -13.43 -15.49 8.79
CA LYS A 110 -13.84 -15.64 10.19
C LYS A 110 -13.64 -14.33 10.99
N MET A 111 -12.56 -13.62 10.72
CA MET A 111 -12.21 -12.38 11.40
C MET A 111 -12.82 -11.13 10.77
N ARG A 112 -13.53 -11.26 9.62
CA ARG A 112 -14.05 -10.12 8.86
C ARG A 112 -14.84 -9.13 9.71
N PRO A 113 -15.80 -9.53 10.56
CA PRO A 113 -16.57 -8.56 11.37
C PRO A 113 -15.68 -7.73 12.31
N CYS A 114 -14.62 -8.34 12.86
CA CYS A 114 -13.65 -7.67 13.72
C CYS A 114 -12.76 -6.73 12.91
N LEU A 115 -12.27 -7.21 11.75
CA LEU A 115 -11.44 -6.43 10.84
C LEU A 115 -12.19 -5.22 10.28
N GLU A 116 -13.46 -5.35 9.89
CA GLU A 116 -14.25 -4.24 9.36
C GLU A 116 -14.38 -3.09 10.36
N LYS A 117 -14.40 -3.40 11.65
CA LYS A 117 -14.50 -2.40 12.72
C LYS A 117 -13.17 -1.72 13.05
N HIS A 118 -12.04 -2.39 12.85
CA HIS A 118 -10.77 -1.98 13.46
C HIS A 118 -9.60 -1.83 12.49
N ALA A 119 -9.62 -2.48 11.33
CA ALA A 119 -8.48 -2.53 10.41
C ALA A 119 -8.11 -1.14 9.89
N ASP A 120 -9.08 -0.34 9.46
CA ASP A 120 -8.86 1.01 8.93
C ASP A 120 -8.21 1.93 9.98
N GLY A 121 -8.64 1.87 11.24
CA GLY A 121 -8.03 2.65 12.32
C GLY A 121 -6.58 2.22 12.57
N ALA A 122 -6.34 0.91 12.60
CA ALA A 122 -5.01 0.35 12.84
C ALA A 122 -4.00 0.72 11.73
N VAL A 123 -4.40 0.58 10.46
CA VAL A 123 -3.52 0.90 9.33
C VAL A 123 -3.30 2.41 9.15
N GLN A 124 -4.30 3.25 9.44
CA GLN A 124 -4.15 4.71 9.43
C GLN A 124 -3.19 5.17 10.54
N THR A 125 -3.30 4.59 11.73
CA THR A 125 -2.38 4.86 12.85
C THR A 125 -0.96 4.45 12.50
N CYS A 126 -0.81 3.26 11.89
CA CYS A 126 0.47 2.78 11.39
C CYS A 126 1.07 3.75 10.37
N ASP A 127 0.30 4.19 9.37
CA ASP A 127 0.76 5.13 8.36
C ASP A 127 1.12 6.50 8.96
N ALA A 128 0.32 7.00 9.91
CA ALA A 128 0.58 8.28 10.59
C ALA A 128 1.95 8.28 11.30
N LYS A 129 2.35 7.14 11.85
CA LYS A 129 3.62 6.95 12.56
C LYS A 129 4.79 6.61 11.66
N CYS A 130 4.59 5.64 10.78
CA CYS A 130 5.65 5.10 9.94
C CYS A 130 5.82 5.85 8.63
N LYS A 131 4.91 6.78 8.31
CA LYS A 131 4.97 7.63 7.13
C LYS A 131 5.06 6.82 5.85
N GLY A 132 4.33 5.70 5.79
CA GLY A 132 4.45 4.71 4.73
C GLY A 132 4.04 5.29 3.38
N ARG A 133 2.84 5.87 3.30
CA ARG A 133 2.33 6.49 2.07
C ARG A 133 3.19 7.67 1.63
N SER A 134 3.56 8.57 2.55
CA SER A 134 4.43 9.69 2.20
C SER A 134 5.81 9.25 1.70
N THR A 135 6.36 8.17 2.24
CA THR A 135 7.66 7.63 1.80
C THR A 135 7.57 7.01 0.41
N VAL A 136 6.52 6.23 0.13
CA VAL A 136 6.26 5.71 -1.22
C VAL A 136 5.99 6.83 -2.20
N ASN A 137 5.22 7.86 -1.82
CA ASN A 137 4.96 8.99 -2.69
C ASN A 137 6.23 9.79 -2.96
N ALA A 138 7.08 10.00 -1.96
CA ALA A 138 8.39 10.62 -2.16
C ALA A 138 9.27 9.81 -3.13
N PHE A 139 9.24 8.48 -3.02
CA PHE A 139 9.92 7.58 -3.94
C PHE A 139 9.38 7.69 -5.37
N LEU A 140 8.05 7.63 -5.57
CA LEU A 140 7.44 7.72 -6.90
C LEU A 140 7.66 9.08 -7.57
N ASN A 141 7.76 10.15 -6.78
CA ASN A 141 8.06 11.50 -7.27
C ASN A 141 9.56 11.80 -7.34
N HIS A 142 10.43 10.86 -6.96
CA HIS A 142 11.88 11.08 -7.00
C HIS A 142 12.35 11.23 -8.46
N PRO A 143 13.20 12.22 -8.80
CA PRO A 143 13.59 12.49 -10.19
C PRO A 143 14.18 11.28 -10.93
N VAL A 144 14.91 10.42 -10.22
CA VAL A 144 15.47 9.17 -10.78
C VAL A 144 14.35 8.19 -11.16
N VAL A 145 13.33 8.03 -10.32
CA VAL A 145 12.20 7.12 -10.56
C VAL A 145 11.32 7.64 -11.69
N VAL A 146 11.03 8.95 -11.70
CA VAL A 146 10.28 9.59 -12.78
C VAL A 146 11.03 9.49 -14.11
N ARG A 147 12.36 9.66 -14.11
CA ARG A 147 13.18 9.49 -15.32
C ARG A 147 13.15 8.04 -15.79
N ALA A 148 13.34 7.08 -14.88
CA ALA A 148 13.24 5.65 -15.18
C ALA A 148 11.89 5.30 -15.83
N ALA A 149 10.79 5.86 -15.32
CA ALA A 149 9.47 5.64 -15.90
C ALA A 149 9.34 6.19 -17.33
N LYS A 150 9.97 7.33 -17.63
CA LYS A 150 9.98 7.92 -18.97
C LYS A 150 10.88 7.16 -19.96
N SER A 151 11.98 6.58 -19.48
CA SER A 151 12.90 5.78 -20.29
C SER A 151 12.46 4.33 -20.49
N GLY A 152 11.34 3.92 -19.88
CA GLY A 152 10.84 2.53 -19.97
C GLY A 152 11.55 1.55 -19.04
N GLY A 153 12.28 2.05 -18.04
CA GLY A 153 12.95 1.27 -17.00
C GLY A 153 14.36 1.77 -16.69
N ASP A 154 14.74 1.74 -15.41
CA ASP A 154 16.12 1.84 -14.92
C ASP A 154 16.20 1.18 -13.54
N LEU A 155 16.28 -0.16 -13.55
CA LEU A 155 16.21 -0.94 -12.31
C LEU A 155 17.36 -0.61 -11.35
N ILE A 156 18.54 -0.28 -11.86
CA ILE A 156 19.72 0.06 -11.04
C ILE A 156 19.51 1.41 -10.37
N GLY A 157 19.11 2.43 -11.13
CA GLY A 157 18.79 3.75 -10.59
C GLY A 157 17.64 3.70 -9.58
N VAL A 158 16.62 2.91 -9.85
CA VAL A 158 15.48 2.70 -8.94
C VAL A 158 15.90 1.95 -7.68
N ALA A 159 16.69 0.87 -7.79
CA ALA A 159 17.18 0.10 -6.65
C ALA A 159 17.95 0.96 -5.63
N GLY A 160 18.73 1.93 -6.12
CA GLY A 160 19.43 2.90 -5.27
C GLY A 160 18.51 3.76 -4.39
N GLN A 161 17.23 3.87 -4.73
CA GLN A 161 16.24 4.65 -3.98
C GLN A 161 15.34 3.79 -3.07
N VAL A 162 15.36 2.46 -3.22
CA VAL A 162 14.51 1.52 -2.46
C VAL A 162 14.87 1.50 -0.97
N GLY A 163 16.08 1.90 -0.58
CA GLY A 163 16.50 1.95 0.82
C GLY A 163 15.59 2.81 1.71
N SER A 164 14.99 3.87 1.15
CA SER A 164 13.99 4.69 1.84
C SER A 164 12.70 3.92 2.14
N LEU A 165 12.25 3.06 1.22
CA LEU A 165 11.08 2.19 1.37
C LEU A 165 11.32 1.09 2.42
N CYS A 166 12.53 0.53 2.48
CA CYS A 166 12.87 -0.52 3.44
C CYS A 166 12.83 -0.04 4.90
N ARG A 167 13.02 1.27 5.15
CA ARG A 167 12.91 1.85 6.50
C ARG A 167 11.46 1.86 7.02
N VAL A 168 10.47 1.97 6.12
CA VAL A 168 9.04 1.83 6.47
C VAL A 168 8.72 0.42 6.96
N GLY A 169 9.35 -0.61 6.39
CA GLY A 169 9.23 -2.01 6.83
C GLY A 169 10.14 -2.39 8.01
N GLY A 170 10.91 -1.45 8.55
CA GLY A 170 11.90 -1.69 9.60
C GLY A 170 11.30 -2.07 10.96
N ALA A 171 12.15 -2.53 11.88
CA ALA A 171 11.76 -2.93 13.23
C ALA A 171 10.98 -1.82 13.98
N ALA A 172 11.31 -0.55 13.74
CA ALA A 172 10.64 0.59 14.35
C ALA A 172 9.13 0.66 14.01
N CYS A 173 8.76 0.34 12.76
CA CYS A 173 7.35 0.33 12.36
C CYS A 173 6.62 -0.93 12.84
N ARG A 174 7.29 -2.09 12.82
CA ARG A 174 6.75 -3.34 13.42
C ARG A 174 6.44 -3.19 14.90
N VAL A 175 7.28 -2.48 15.65
CA VAL A 175 7.06 -2.18 17.08
C VAL A 175 5.91 -1.17 17.27
N ALA A 176 5.78 -0.16 16.40
CA ALA A 176 4.65 0.78 16.47
C ALA A 176 3.28 0.10 16.31
N VAL A 177 3.17 -0.86 15.39
CA VAL A 177 1.97 -1.70 15.22
C VAL A 177 1.71 -2.58 16.45
N SER A 178 2.77 -3.13 17.05
CA SER A 178 2.67 -4.05 18.20
C SER A 178 2.37 -3.36 19.53
N ARG A 179 2.81 -2.10 19.71
CA ARG A 179 2.72 -1.39 21.01
C ARG A 179 1.41 -0.63 21.22
N GLU A 180 0.69 -0.29 20.15
CA GLU A 180 -0.49 0.59 20.24
C GLU A 180 -1.82 -0.10 19.95
N SER A 181 -1.79 -1.31 19.39
CA SER A 181 -2.99 -2.04 19.05
C SER A 181 -3.16 -3.22 19.99
N HIS A 182 -4.04 -3.11 21.00
CA HIS A 182 -4.64 -4.30 21.65
C HIS A 182 -5.13 -5.31 20.59
N PHE A 183 -5.56 -4.78 19.43
CA PHE A 183 -5.90 -5.50 18.21
C PHE A 183 -4.76 -6.35 17.61
N ALA A 184 -3.52 -5.85 17.56
CA ALA A 184 -2.38 -6.60 17.02
C ALA A 184 -2.03 -7.77 17.93
N ARG A 185 -2.10 -7.57 19.26
CA ARG A 185 -1.98 -8.65 20.26
C ARG A 185 -3.07 -9.71 20.09
N LEU A 186 -4.34 -9.31 20.00
CA LEU A 186 -5.47 -10.23 19.78
C LEU A 186 -5.33 -11.00 18.46
N TYR A 187 -4.92 -10.33 17.38
CA TYR A 187 -4.73 -10.94 16.07
C TYR A 187 -3.55 -11.93 16.06
N THR A 188 -2.43 -11.59 16.72
CA THR A 188 -1.32 -12.55 16.90
C THR A 188 -1.69 -13.70 17.84
N GLU A 189 -2.41 -13.46 18.94
CA GLU A 189 -2.80 -14.50 19.89
C GLU A 189 -3.83 -15.47 19.32
N GLU A 190 -4.78 -15.01 18.50
CA GLU A 190 -5.72 -15.88 17.78
C GLU A 190 -5.07 -16.64 16.63
N ILE A 191 -4.16 -16.00 15.88
CA ILE A 191 -3.37 -16.69 14.84
C ILE A 191 -2.48 -17.75 15.46
N ASP A 192 -1.77 -17.44 16.55
CA ASP A 192 -0.84 -18.36 17.20
C ASP A 192 -1.60 -19.53 17.87
N LYS A 193 -2.83 -19.30 18.36
CA LYS A 193 -3.75 -20.36 18.82
C LYS A 193 -4.28 -21.24 17.68
N TYR A 194 -4.48 -20.69 16.49
CA TYR A 194 -4.98 -21.45 15.34
C TYR A 194 -3.87 -22.28 14.68
N VAL A 195 -2.66 -21.72 14.57
CA VAL A 195 -1.47 -22.40 14.03
C VAL A 195 -0.98 -23.52 14.95
N LYS A 196 -1.12 -23.39 16.27
CA LYS A 196 -0.76 -24.46 17.23
C LYS A 196 -1.81 -25.56 17.40
N ARG A 197 -2.95 -25.47 16.73
CA ARG A 197 -4.06 -26.46 16.79
C ARG A 197 -4.25 -27.28 15.51
N GLN A 198 -3.44 -27.03 14.48
CA GLN A 198 -3.24 -27.93 13.35
C GLN A 198 -1.92 -28.65 13.51
#